data_AF-A0A182QE88-F1
#
_entry.id   AF-A0A182QE88-F1
#
_cell.length_a   1.000
_cell.length_b   1.000
_cell.length_c   1.000
_cell.angle_alpha   90.00
_cell.angle_beta   90.00
_cell.angle_gamma   90.00
#
_symmetry.space_group_name_H-M   'P 1'
#
loop_
_entity.id
_entity.type
_entity.pdbx_description
1 polymer ?
#
loop_
_entity_poly.entity_id
_entity_poly.type
_entity_poly.pdbx_seq_one_letter_code
_entity_poly.pdbx_strand_id
1 'polypeptide(L)'
;MPAQDASYVRWDAVLQFIRDYSDHYGVTERIAFEHLVEEVRPAPDGSDMWNVTVRHLIKGTIVTETYDFVLVCNGHYHTPNKPVYAGNEQFRGKQLHSHDYRNVEIFRDHTVLVIGAGPSGTDLALEASKTAKTIYFSHHASEKLKQLVFPCNVIQVPDVRRLHPDEVDGRLPMPDKHEMLADHEQEMNTRWSKGLKKRQAHMMGADFQGQYYDSLAKRANIDPIPKVMTDMHIDSGKRKKEDLLNYRNDVYRIVDEHTYVKYDISDLDQPHKH
;
A
#
# COMPACT_ATOMS: atom_id res chain seq x y z
N MET A 1 13.37 -15.57 -2.35
CA MET A 1 14.29 -14.58 -2.94
C MET A 1 15.71 -15.12 -2.84
N PRO A 2 16.59 -14.85 -3.83
CA PRO A 2 18.02 -15.09 -3.66
C PRO A 2 18.54 -14.31 -2.45
N ALA A 3 19.71 -14.70 -1.92
CA ALA A 3 20.37 -13.93 -0.87
C ALA A 3 20.66 -12.51 -1.40
N GLN A 4 20.31 -11.50 -0.62
CA GLN A 4 20.54 -10.09 -0.95
C GLN A 4 21.18 -9.39 0.24
N ASP A 5 22.07 -8.44 -0.03
CA ASP A 5 22.79 -7.71 1.01
C ASP A 5 21.86 -6.78 1.79
N ALA A 6 20.82 -6.23 1.16
CA ALA A 6 19.82 -5.37 1.78
C ALA A 6 18.47 -6.07 2.02
N SER A 7 17.74 -5.64 3.06
CA SER A 7 16.35 -6.10 3.30
C SER A 7 15.28 -5.22 2.65
N TYR A 8 15.59 -3.94 2.38
CA TYR A 8 14.68 -3.03 1.67
C TYR A 8 15.14 -2.89 0.22
N VAL A 9 14.63 -3.79 -0.60
CA VAL A 9 15.06 -3.94 -1.99
C VAL A 9 14.25 -3.04 -2.91
N ARG A 10 14.81 -2.71 -4.08
CA ARG A 10 14.10 -1.91 -5.09
C ARG A 10 13.00 -2.77 -5.74
N TRP A 11 11.97 -2.09 -6.27
CA TRP A 11 10.78 -2.73 -6.83
C TRP A 11 11.08 -3.75 -7.94
N ASP A 12 12.15 -3.57 -8.70
CA ASP A 12 12.56 -4.47 -9.79
C ASP A 12 13.09 -5.81 -9.26
N ALA A 13 13.77 -5.82 -8.11
CA ALA A 13 14.16 -7.05 -7.43
C ALA A 13 12.93 -7.84 -6.92
N VAL A 14 11.90 -7.13 -6.44
CA VAL A 14 10.61 -7.75 -6.06
C VAL A 14 9.90 -8.32 -7.29
N LEU A 15 9.86 -7.57 -8.39
CA LEU A 15 9.28 -8.03 -9.66
C LEU A 15 9.99 -9.29 -10.18
N GLN A 16 11.32 -9.31 -10.13
CA GLN A 16 12.09 -10.47 -10.55
C GLN A 16 11.78 -11.69 -9.69
N PHE A 17 11.72 -11.52 -8.36
CA PHE A 17 11.33 -12.60 -7.47
C PHE A 17 9.93 -13.17 -7.77
N ILE A 18 8.94 -12.31 -8.05
CA ILE A 18 7.59 -12.77 -8.40
C ILE A 18 7.63 -13.58 -9.70
N ARG A 19 8.39 -13.12 -10.70
CA ARG A 19 8.58 -13.86 -11.97
C ARG A 19 9.23 -15.21 -11.74
N ASP A 20 10.36 -15.24 -11.02
CA ASP A 20 11.08 -16.47 -10.70
C ASP A 20 10.18 -17.47 -9.95
N TYR A 21 9.37 -16.97 -9.02
CA TYR A 21 8.39 -17.78 -8.28
C TYR A 21 7.32 -18.35 -9.21
N SER A 22 6.74 -17.52 -10.07
CA SER A 22 5.73 -17.97 -11.05
C SER A 22 6.30 -18.99 -12.03
N ASP A 23 7.55 -18.83 -12.46
CA ASP A 23 8.24 -19.76 -13.37
C ASP A 23 8.58 -21.07 -12.65
N HIS A 24 9.11 -21.01 -11.42
CA HIS A 24 9.47 -22.18 -10.63
C HIS A 24 8.29 -23.13 -10.39
N TYR A 25 7.10 -22.58 -10.15
CA TYR A 25 5.88 -23.37 -9.93
C TYR A 25 5.05 -23.61 -11.19
N GLY A 26 5.54 -23.24 -12.38
CA GLY A 26 4.81 -23.43 -13.65
C GLY A 26 3.49 -22.66 -13.71
N VAL A 27 3.39 -21.53 -13.01
CA VAL A 27 2.21 -20.65 -13.05
C VAL A 27 2.25 -19.80 -14.32
N THR A 28 3.43 -19.33 -14.73
CA THR A 28 3.60 -18.44 -15.89
C THR A 28 3.04 -19.04 -17.18
N GLU A 29 3.26 -20.33 -17.42
CA GLU A 29 2.74 -21.04 -18.61
C GLU A 29 1.20 -21.13 -18.65
N ARG A 30 0.53 -20.89 -17.52
CA ARG A 30 -0.93 -20.92 -17.39
C ARG A 30 -1.56 -19.53 -17.51
N ILE A 31 -0.73 -18.48 -17.63
CA ILE A 31 -1.21 -17.10 -17.73
C ILE A 31 -1.38 -16.74 -19.20
N ALA A 32 -2.61 -16.38 -19.58
CA ALA A 32 -2.87 -15.72 -20.84
C ALA A 32 -2.57 -14.21 -20.69
N PHE A 33 -1.35 -13.79 -20.99
CA PHE A 33 -1.00 -12.36 -21.03
C PHE A 33 -1.76 -11.63 -22.13
N GLU A 34 -1.89 -10.30 -22.02
CA GLU A 34 -2.56 -9.45 -23.01
C GLU A 34 -4.05 -9.79 -23.21
N HIS A 35 -4.67 -10.42 -22.21
CA HIS A 35 -6.09 -10.74 -22.18
C HIS A 35 -6.78 -9.89 -21.12
N LEU A 36 -7.68 -9.01 -21.56
CA LEU A 36 -8.50 -8.17 -20.69
C LEU A 36 -9.82 -8.87 -20.42
N VAL A 37 -10.10 -9.18 -19.16
CA VAL A 37 -11.43 -9.63 -18.73
C VAL A 37 -12.39 -8.43 -18.77
N GLU A 38 -13.43 -8.52 -19.60
CA GLU A 38 -14.43 -7.45 -19.78
C GLU A 38 -15.69 -7.70 -18.95
N GLU A 39 -16.11 -8.95 -18.81
CA GLU A 39 -17.32 -9.33 -18.10
C GLU A 39 -17.15 -10.69 -17.41
N VAL A 40 -17.68 -10.81 -16.20
CA VAL A 40 -17.87 -12.09 -15.49
C VAL A 40 -19.32 -12.13 -15.03
N ARG A 41 -20.05 -13.17 -15.42
CA ARG A 41 -21.45 -13.36 -15.02
C ARG A 41 -21.80 -14.84 -14.86
N PRO A 42 -22.84 -15.19 -14.07
CA PRO A 42 -23.36 -16.55 -14.04
C PRO A 42 -23.75 -17.03 -15.44
N ALA A 43 -23.54 -18.31 -15.73
CA ALA A 43 -23.92 -18.90 -17.00
C ALA A 43 -25.45 -18.82 -17.18
N PRO A 44 -25.93 -18.42 -18.37
CA PRO A 44 -27.35 -18.16 -18.60
C PRO A 44 -28.19 -19.45 -18.72
N ASP A 45 -27.55 -20.61 -18.77
CA ASP A 45 -28.19 -21.93 -18.91
C ASP A 45 -28.71 -22.49 -17.58
N GLY A 46 -28.57 -21.74 -16.48
CA GLY A 46 -29.01 -22.14 -15.15
C GLY A 46 -28.07 -23.14 -14.45
N SER A 47 -26.89 -23.38 -15.04
CA SER A 47 -25.81 -24.09 -14.35
C SER A 47 -25.18 -23.22 -13.26
N ASP A 48 -24.49 -23.86 -12.31
CA ASP A 48 -23.73 -23.15 -11.26
C ASP A 48 -22.33 -22.73 -11.76
N MET A 49 -22.24 -22.36 -13.05
CA MET A 49 -21.00 -22.00 -13.73
C MET A 49 -20.94 -20.51 -14.04
N TRP A 50 -19.77 -20.03 -14.45
CA TRP A 50 -19.49 -18.64 -14.78
C TRP A 50 -19.06 -18.49 -16.23
N ASN A 51 -19.66 -17.54 -16.95
CA ASN A 51 -19.18 -17.09 -18.23
C ASN A 51 -18.23 -15.90 -18.05
N VAL A 52 -17.02 -16.03 -18.57
CA VAL A 52 -15.97 -15.01 -18.53
C VAL A 52 -15.69 -14.55 -19.95
N THR A 53 -15.99 -13.28 -20.23
CA THR A 53 -15.74 -12.65 -21.53
C THR A 53 -14.40 -11.94 -21.51
N VAL A 54 -13.54 -12.27 -22.47
CA VAL A 54 -12.15 -11.85 -22.53
C VAL A 54 -11.82 -11.29 -23.91
N ARG A 55 -11.19 -10.11 -23.93
CA ARG A 55 -10.63 -9.50 -25.14
C ARG A 55 -9.13 -9.74 -25.21
N HIS A 56 -8.66 -10.35 -26.29
CA HIS A 56 -7.23 -10.40 -26.61
C HIS A 56 -6.80 -9.03 -27.16
N LEU A 57 -5.92 -8.32 -26.45
CA LEU A 57 -5.59 -6.92 -26.73
C LEU A 57 -4.83 -6.72 -28.05
N ILE A 58 -3.97 -7.67 -28.44
CA ILE A 58 -3.24 -7.61 -29.71
C ILE A 58 -4.10 -7.96 -30.92
N LYS A 59 -4.90 -9.04 -30.82
CA LYS A 59 -5.73 -9.52 -31.95
C LYS A 59 -7.08 -8.81 -32.05
N GLY A 60 -7.53 -8.17 -30.97
CA GLY A 60 -8.86 -7.56 -30.86
C GLY A 60 -10.01 -8.57 -30.74
N THR A 61 -9.73 -9.87 -30.78
CA THR A 61 -10.73 -10.93 -30.70
C THR A 61 -11.34 -11.02 -29.31
N ILE A 62 -12.64 -11.25 -29.25
CA ILE A 62 -13.38 -11.43 -27.99
C ILE A 62 -13.88 -12.87 -27.94
N VAL A 63 -13.63 -13.54 -26.83
CA VAL A 63 -14.10 -14.89 -26.56
C VAL A 63 -14.81 -14.93 -25.21
N THR A 64 -15.80 -15.80 -25.09
CA THR A 64 -16.45 -16.10 -23.81
C THR A 64 -16.23 -17.57 -23.51
N GLU A 65 -15.69 -17.85 -22.33
CA GLU A 65 -15.41 -19.20 -21.86
C GLU A 65 -16.15 -19.46 -20.55
N THR A 66 -16.47 -20.72 -20.29
CA THR A 66 -17.24 -21.14 -19.12
C THR A 66 -16.34 -21.84 -18.11
N TYR A 67 -16.46 -21.47 -16.84
CA TYR A 67 -15.63 -21.94 -15.73
C TYR A 67 -16.48 -22.33 -14.53
N ASP A 68 -16.07 -23.36 -13.78
CA ASP A 68 -16.74 -23.75 -12.54
C ASP A 68 -16.52 -22.71 -11.42
N PHE A 69 -15.33 -22.11 -11.37
CA PHE A 69 -14.94 -21.15 -10.34
C PHE A 69 -14.21 -19.94 -10.93
N VAL A 70 -14.42 -18.77 -10.33
CA VAL A 70 -13.70 -17.54 -10.67
C VAL A 70 -13.08 -16.94 -9.41
N LEU A 71 -11.76 -16.75 -9.44
CA LEU A 71 -11.02 -16.03 -8.40
C LEU A 71 -10.65 -14.64 -8.92
N VAL A 72 -11.12 -13.59 -8.25
CA VAL A 72 -10.86 -12.20 -8.66
C VAL A 72 -9.59 -11.68 -7.98
N CYS A 73 -8.55 -11.44 -8.78
CA CYS A 73 -7.23 -10.99 -8.32
C CYS A 73 -6.74 -9.71 -9.05
N ASN A 74 -7.65 -8.83 -9.48
CA ASN A 74 -7.32 -7.64 -10.29
C ASN A 74 -6.64 -6.49 -9.51
N GLY A 75 -6.54 -6.60 -8.18
CA GLY A 75 -5.93 -5.60 -7.31
C GLY A 75 -6.76 -4.32 -7.15
N HIS A 76 -6.60 -3.64 -6.01
CA HIS A 76 -7.42 -2.48 -5.63
C HIS A 76 -6.68 -1.14 -5.63
N TYR A 77 -5.42 -1.10 -6.09
CA TYR A 77 -4.58 0.11 -6.12
C TYR A 77 -4.41 0.76 -7.51
N HIS A 78 -5.21 0.35 -8.50
CA HIS A 78 -5.07 0.81 -9.89
C HIS A 78 -5.97 2.01 -10.23
N THR A 79 -7.19 2.07 -9.69
CA THR A 79 -8.12 3.19 -9.94
C THR A 79 -7.87 4.33 -8.94
N PRO A 80 -7.41 5.51 -9.40
CA PRO A 80 -7.10 6.61 -8.50
C PRO A 80 -8.37 7.20 -7.88
N ASN A 81 -8.40 7.32 -6.56
CA ASN A 81 -9.42 8.09 -5.87
C ASN A 81 -8.98 9.55 -5.76
N LYS A 82 -9.35 10.36 -6.75
CA LYS A 82 -9.01 11.79 -6.79
C LYS A 82 -10.01 12.57 -5.95
N PRO A 83 -9.59 13.19 -4.83
CA PRO A 83 -10.50 14.03 -4.07
C PRO A 83 -10.93 15.23 -4.92
N VAL A 84 -12.22 15.53 -4.91
CA VAL A 84 -12.76 16.75 -5.52
C VAL A 84 -12.86 17.80 -4.43
N TYR A 85 -12.07 18.86 -4.57
CA TYR A 85 -12.15 20.05 -3.73
C TYR A 85 -12.49 21.27 -4.60
N ALA A 86 -13.18 22.24 -4.02
CA ALA A 86 -13.56 23.44 -4.78
C ALA A 86 -12.30 24.21 -5.24
N GLY A 87 -12.36 24.80 -6.44
CA GLY A 87 -11.21 25.50 -7.03
C GLY A 87 -10.19 24.62 -7.74
N ASN A 88 -10.39 23.29 -7.80
CA ASN A 88 -9.46 22.36 -8.43
C ASN A 88 -9.14 22.72 -9.90
N GLU A 89 -10.15 23.14 -10.67
CA GLU A 89 -10.01 23.54 -12.07
C GLU A 89 -9.38 24.93 -12.26
N GLN A 90 -9.33 25.73 -11.20
CA GLN A 90 -8.77 27.10 -11.24
C GLN A 90 -7.27 27.11 -10.94
N PHE A 91 -6.75 26.02 -10.37
CA PHE A 91 -5.33 25.89 -10.09
C PHE A 91 -4.54 25.71 -11.40
N ARG A 92 -3.66 26.67 -11.68
CA ARG A 92 -2.85 26.70 -12.91
C ARG A 92 -1.56 25.89 -12.83
N GLY A 93 -1.21 25.38 -11.65
CA GLY A 93 -0.04 24.53 -11.47
C GLY A 93 -0.31 23.08 -11.91
N LYS A 94 0.76 22.27 -11.94
CA LYS A 94 0.66 20.85 -12.30
C LYS A 94 -0.02 20.07 -11.19
N GLN A 95 -1.01 19.26 -11.55
CA GLN A 95 -1.70 18.35 -10.63
C GLN A 95 -1.47 16.90 -11.07
N LEU A 96 -1.24 16.02 -10.10
CA LEU A 96 -0.90 14.63 -10.34
C LEU A 96 -1.45 13.77 -9.20
N HIS A 97 -2.02 12.61 -9.52
CA HIS A 97 -2.30 11.60 -8.50
C HIS A 97 -1.05 10.74 -8.27
N SER A 98 -0.88 10.16 -7.08
CA SER A 98 0.27 9.28 -6.77
C SER A 98 0.42 8.13 -7.78
N HIS A 99 -0.69 7.66 -8.34
CA HIS A 99 -0.74 6.67 -9.43
C HIS A 99 0.02 7.09 -10.69
N ASP A 100 0.04 8.39 -11.01
CA ASP A 100 0.66 8.95 -12.23
C ASP A 100 2.13 9.37 -12.00
N TYR A 101 2.63 9.29 -10.75
CA TYR A 101 4.02 9.62 -10.39
C TYR A 101 5.01 8.61 -10.98
N ARG A 102 6.11 9.11 -11.56
CA ARG A 102 7.15 8.27 -12.17
C ARG A 102 8.57 8.66 -11.81
N ASN A 103 8.85 9.94 -11.55
CA ASN A 103 10.20 10.42 -11.23
C ASN A 103 10.17 11.69 -10.37
N VAL A 104 11.24 11.86 -9.58
CA VAL A 104 11.39 12.95 -8.62
C VAL A 104 11.74 14.30 -9.26
N GLU A 105 12.16 14.27 -10.53
CA GLU A 105 12.58 15.46 -11.28
C GLU A 105 11.43 16.44 -11.51
N ILE A 106 10.18 15.96 -11.53
CA ILE A 106 9.00 16.84 -11.63
C ILE A 106 8.86 17.82 -10.47
N PHE A 107 9.55 17.58 -9.34
CA PHE A 107 9.48 18.40 -8.14
C PHE A 107 10.62 19.42 -8.03
N ARG A 108 11.65 19.31 -8.88
CA ARG A 108 12.88 20.10 -8.75
C ARG A 108 12.58 21.60 -8.74
N ASP A 109 13.07 22.31 -7.72
CA ASP A 109 12.92 23.76 -7.53
C ASP A 109 11.46 24.27 -7.38
N HIS A 110 10.48 23.37 -7.29
CA HIS A 110 9.08 23.74 -7.10
C HIS A 110 8.66 23.73 -5.63
N THR A 111 7.63 24.50 -5.32
CA THR A 111 6.83 24.34 -4.10
C THR A 111 5.76 23.28 -4.37
N VAL A 112 5.76 22.20 -3.60
CA VAL A 112 4.92 21.01 -3.83
C VAL A 112 3.91 20.86 -2.70
N LEU A 113 2.65 20.57 -3.04
CA LEU A 113 1.61 20.23 -2.08
C LEU A 113 1.27 18.73 -2.23
N VAL A 114 1.53 17.94 -1.19
CA VAL A 114 1.16 16.52 -1.13
C VAL A 114 -0.09 16.38 -0.27
N ILE A 115 -1.16 15.83 -0.82
CA ILE A 115 -2.45 15.68 -0.14
C ILE A 115 -2.68 14.20 0.22
N GLY A 116 -2.85 13.92 1.51
CA GLY A 116 -3.13 12.60 2.06
C GLY A 116 -1.89 11.91 2.60
N ALA A 117 -1.91 11.54 3.89
CA ALA A 117 -0.77 10.93 4.57
C ALA A 117 -0.88 9.41 4.76
N GLY A 118 -1.34 8.73 3.72
CA GLY A 118 -1.15 7.28 3.60
C GLY A 118 0.31 6.93 3.30
N PRO A 119 0.62 5.62 3.11
CA PRO A 119 1.97 5.18 2.76
C PRO A 119 2.55 5.91 1.54
N SER A 120 1.79 6.00 0.45
CA SER A 120 2.23 6.67 -0.79
C SER A 120 2.47 8.17 -0.59
N GLY A 121 1.60 8.88 0.13
CA GLY A 121 1.78 10.31 0.37
C GLY A 121 2.99 10.60 1.27
N THR A 122 3.24 9.75 2.27
CA THR A 122 4.41 9.86 3.14
C THR A 122 5.71 9.61 2.38
N ASP A 123 5.76 8.55 1.57
CA ASP A 123 6.92 8.24 0.73
C ASP A 123 7.14 9.31 -0.35
N LEU A 124 6.07 9.83 -0.97
CA LEU A 124 6.17 10.93 -1.94
C LEU A 124 6.67 12.23 -1.31
N ALA A 125 6.21 12.57 -0.10
CA ALA A 125 6.71 13.74 0.62
C ALA A 125 8.21 13.61 0.92
N LEU A 126 8.65 12.41 1.32
CA LEU A 126 10.06 12.12 1.54
C LEU A 126 10.86 12.15 0.24
N GLU A 127 10.35 11.57 -0.85
CA GLU A 127 11.04 11.54 -2.13
C GLU A 127 11.15 12.94 -2.74
N ALA A 128 10.06 13.71 -2.75
CA ALA A 128 10.05 15.09 -3.18
C ALA A 128 11.01 15.97 -2.37
N SER A 129 11.21 15.68 -1.08
CA SER A 129 12.09 16.50 -0.21
C SER A 129 13.54 16.53 -0.68
N LYS A 130 13.94 15.57 -1.51
CA LYS A 130 15.28 15.50 -2.08
C LYS A 130 15.56 16.55 -3.16
N THR A 131 14.52 17.05 -3.85
CA THR A 131 14.69 17.96 -5.00
C THR A 131 13.80 19.20 -4.95
N ALA A 132 12.68 19.16 -4.22
CA ALA A 132 11.75 20.28 -4.10
C ALA A 132 12.30 21.40 -3.22
N LYS A 133 11.92 22.64 -3.54
CA LYS A 133 12.24 23.81 -2.73
C LYS A 133 11.53 23.76 -1.37
N THR A 134 10.24 23.44 -1.37
CA THR A 134 9.41 23.37 -0.16
C THR A 134 8.24 22.42 -0.39
N ILE A 135 7.90 21.61 0.59
CA ILE A 135 6.78 20.67 0.53
C ILE A 135 5.79 21.01 1.63
N TYR A 136 4.54 21.23 1.24
CA TYR A 136 3.41 21.26 2.14
C TYR A 136 2.77 19.87 2.16
N PHE A 137 2.79 19.19 3.30
CA PHE A 137 2.22 17.86 3.46
C PHE A 137 0.87 17.96 4.19
N SER A 138 -0.21 17.94 3.41
CA SER A 138 -1.58 18.13 3.88
C SER A 138 -2.24 16.82 4.28
N HIS A 139 -2.74 16.71 5.52
CA HIS A 139 -3.49 15.53 5.97
C HIS A 139 -4.35 15.73 7.24
N HIS A 140 -5.33 14.85 7.45
CA HIS A 140 -6.14 14.72 8.67
C HIS A 140 -5.71 13.58 9.61
N ALA A 141 -4.53 13.01 9.40
CA ALA A 141 -4.03 11.92 10.23
C ALA A 141 -3.81 12.39 11.69
N SER A 142 -4.17 11.52 12.64
CA SER A 142 -3.94 11.76 14.09
C SER A 142 -2.45 11.68 14.45
N GLU A 143 -2.14 12.14 15.66
CA GLU A 143 -0.89 12.19 16.45
C GLU A 143 0.26 11.23 16.08
N LYS A 144 -0.04 10.04 15.53
CA LYS A 144 0.95 9.10 14.98
C LYS A 144 1.87 9.70 13.91
N LEU A 145 1.41 10.66 13.09
CA LEU A 145 2.25 11.33 12.09
C LEU A 145 2.97 12.58 12.62
N LYS A 146 2.48 13.16 13.72
CA LYS A 146 3.18 14.27 14.41
C LYS A 146 4.49 13.82 15.07
N GLN A 147 4.64 12.53 15.32
CA GLN A 147 5.84 11.92 15.91
C GLN A 147 6.93 11.59 14.87
N LEU A 148 6.60 11.61 13.57
CA LEU A 148 7.58 11.37 12.52
C LEU A 148 8.42 12.64 12.29
N VAL A 149 9.73 12.45 12.23
CA VAL A 149 10.68 13.51 11.86
C VAL A 149 10.80 13.52 10.34
N PHE A 150 10.33 14.60 9.71
CA PHE A 150 10.52 14.84 8.28
C PHE A 150 11.71 15.77 8.04
N PRO A 151 12.29 15.78 6.83
CA PRO A 151 13.26 16.79 6.42
C PRO A 151 12.75 18.22 6.63
N CYS A 152 13.66 19.16 6.89
CA CYS A 152 13.30 20.54 7.27
C CYS A 152 12.52 21.31 6.20
N ASN A 153 12.56 20.88 4.93
CA ASN A 153 11.78 21.45 3.84
C ASN A 153 10.38 20.83 3.69
N VAL A 154 9.95 19.93 4.60
CA VAL A 154 8.60 19.37 4.67
C VAL A 154 7.81 20.01 5.81
N ILE A 155 6.77 20.75 5.46
CA ILE A 155 5.89 21.48 6.37
C ILE A 155 4.54 20.76 6.42
N GLN A 156 4.17 20.19 7.56
CA GLN A 156 2.87 19.56 7.74
C GLN A 156 1.76 20.61 7.84
N VAL A 157 0.68 20.44 7.08
CA VAL A 157 -0.48 21.36 7.05
C VAL A 157 -1.81 20.60 7.17
N PRO A 158 -2.90 21.24 7.60
CA PRO A 158 -4.23 20.62 7.66
C PRO A 158 -4.76 20.17 6.30
N ASP A 159 -5.84 19.37 6.28
CA ASP A 159 -6.53 18.90 5.07
C ASP A 159 -6.90 20.05 4.11
N VAL A 160 -6.68 19.84 2.81
CA VAL A 160 -7.11 20.77 1.75
C VAL A 160 -8.63 20.70 1.58
N ARG A 161 -9.31 21.82 1.82
CA ARG A 161 -10.77 21.91 1.69
C ARG A 161 -11.21 22.69 0.44
N ARG A 162 -10.38 23.62 -0.02
CA ARG A 162 -10.55 24.41 -1.24
C ARG A 162 -9.17 24.88 -1.69
N LEU A 163 -8.86 24.84 -2.98
CA LEU A 163 -7.69 25.54 -3.50
C LEU A 163 -8.11 26.98 -3.79
N HIS A 164 -7.73 27.88 -2.88
CA HIS A 164 -7.68 29.32 -3.12
C HIS A 164 -6.23 29.73 -3.38
N PRO A 165 -5.98 30.94 -3.89
CA PRO A 165 -4.67 31.56 -3.76
C PRO A 165 -4.15 31.52 -2.30
N ASP A 166 -5.02 31.70 -1.27
CA ASP A 166 -4.65 31.81 0.15
C ASP A 166 -5.81 31.38 1.14
N GLU A 167 -5.54 30.48 2.12
CA GLU A 167 -6.30 30.02 3.34
C GLU A 167 -7.64 29.18 3.32
N VAL A 168 -7.95 28.38 4.39
CA VAL A 168 -8.89 27.19 4.39
C VAL A 168 -9.64 26.83 5.74
N ASP A 169 -10.98 26.59 5.75
CA ASP A 169 -11.77 25.85 6.81
C ASP A 169 -13.04 25.04 6.30
N GLY A 170 -13.70 24.11 7.07
CA GLY A 170 -14.93 23.35 6.62
C GLY A 170 -15.36 22.00 7.27
N ARG A 171 -16.46 21.34 6.77
CA ARG A 171 -16.82 19.86 6.72
C ARG A 171 -18.30 19.55 6.33
N LEU A 172 -18.64 18.33 5.80
CA LEU A 172 -19.96 17.58 5.87
C LEU A 172 -19.87 16.06 5.39
N PRO A 173 -20.90 15.18 5.57
CA PRO A 173 -20.82 13.69 5.64
C PRO A 173 -21.49 12.85 4.49
N MET A 174 -21.62 11.52 4.69
CA MET A 174 -21.99 10.44 3.72
C MET A 174 -22.77 9.27 4.43
N PRO A 175 -23.27 8.18 3.75
CA PRO A 175 -24.67 7.73 3.71
C PRO A 175 -25.06 6.53 4.63
N ASP A 176 -26.11 5.79 4.21
CA ASP A 176 -27.10 5.04 5.00
C ASP A 176 -26.61 3.79 5.76
N LYS A 177 -27.32 3.52 6.84
CA LYS A 177 -26.82 3.26 8.18
C LYS A 177 -27.09 1.82 8.61
N HIS A 178 -28.18 1.20 8.19
CA HIS A 178 -28.63 -0.01 8.86
C HIS A 178 -27.81 -1.26 8.49
N GLU A 179 -27.48 -1.43 7.21
CA GLU A 179 -26.66 -2.56 6.75
C GLU A 179 -25.16 -2.34 7.02
N MET A 180 -24.70 -1.08 6.98
CA MET A 180 -23.33 -0.71 7.38
C MET A 180 -23.06 -0.86 8.89
N LEU A 181 -24.09 -1.02 9.73
CA LEU A 181 -23.93 -1.05 11.19
C LEU A 181 -23.79 -2.46 11.77
N ALA A 182 -24.46 -3.48 11.23
CA ALA A 182 -24.54 -4.79 11.89
C ALA A 182 -23.23 -5.60 11.79
N ASP A 183 -22.66 -5.70 10.59
CA ASP A 183 -21.38 -6.39 10.35
C ASP A 183 -20.20 -5.59 10.95
N HIS A 184 -20.28 -4.27 10.82
CA HIS A 184 -19.34 -3.33 11.42
C HIS A 184 -19.39 -3.33 12.95
N GLU A 185 -20.56 -3.47 13.60
CA GLU A 185 -20.67 -3.43 15.07
C GLU A 185 -19.89 -4.55 15.73
N GLN A 186 -19.92 -5.75 15.17
CA GLN A 186 -19.25 -6.90 15.79
C GLN A 186 -17.72 -6.77 15.70
N GLU A 187 -17.21 -6.38 14.54
CA GLU A 187 -15.79 -6.13 14.33
C GLU A 187 -15.31 -4.86 15.08
N MET A 188 -16.11 -3.80 15.06
CA MET A 188 -15.76 -2.54 15.72
C MET A 188 -15.92 -2.57 17.23
N ASN A 189 -16.87 -3.30 17.82
CA ASN A 189 -16.93 -3.48 19.28
C ASN A 189 -15.65 -4.11 19.81
N THR A 190 -15.10 -5.05 19.06
CA THR A 190 -13.80 -5.68 19.35
C THR A 190 -12.63 -4.71 19.19
N ARG A 191 -12.69 -3.79 18.22
CA ARG A 191 -11.66 -2.77 17.97
C ARG A 191 -11.78 -1.53 18.88
N TRP A 192 -13.00 -1.17 19.31
CA TRP A 192 -13.33 -0.04 20.18
C TRP A 192 -13.06 -0.31 21.64
N SER A 193 -13.29 -1.55 22.12
CA SER A 193 -12.80 -1.99 23.44
C SER A 193 -11.27 -1.86 23.56
N LYS A 194 -10.57 -1.75 22.42
CA LYS A 194 -9.13 -1.55 22.29
C LYS A 194 -8.72 -0.14 21.77
N GLY A 195 -9.66 0.80 21.65
CA GLY A 195 -9.38 2.23 21.38
C GLY A 195 -9.14 2.66 19.92
N LEU A 196 -9.46 1.82 18.92
CA LEU A 196 -9.25 2.13 17.49
C LEU A 196 -10.40 2.97 16.88
N LYS A 197 -10.11 3.96 16.02
CA LYS A 197 -11.13 4.83 15.37
C LYS A 197 -11.67 4.21 14.06
N LYS A 198 -12.89 4.56 13.63
CA LYS A 198 -13.59 4.03 12.42
C LYS A 198 -12.75 3.99 11.14
N ARG A 199 -11.89 5.00 10.90
CA ARG A 199 -10.96 5.05 9.75
C ARG A 199 -9.82 4.01 9.79
N GLN A 200 -9.66 3.32 10.91
CA GLN A 200 -8.60 2.33 11.19
C GLN A 200 -9.14 0.90 11.13
N ALA A 201 -10.39 0.72 10.68
CA ALA A 201 -11.12 -0.55 10.66
C ALA A 201 -10.47 -1.64 9.80
N HIS A 202 -9.63 -1.30 8.83
CA HIS A 202 -8.88 -2.27 8.01
C HIS A 202 -7.42 -2.43 8.45
N MET A 203 -6.98 -1.69 9.48
CA MET A 203 -5.61 -1.85 9.99
C MET A 203 -5.53 -3.12 10.81
N MET A 204 -4.70 -4.06 10.35
CA MET A 204 -4.47 -5.34 11.03
C MET A 204 -3.49 -5.23 12.20
N GLY A 205 -2.69 -4.15 12.28
CA GLY A 205 -1.82 -3.86 13.43
C GLY A 205 -0.86 -5.00 13.81
N ALA A 206 -0.06 -4.80 14.84
CA ALA A 206 0.79 -5.86 15.39
C ALA A 206 -0.05 -6.98 16.02
N ASP A 207 -1.15 -6.61 16.71
CA ASP A 207 -1.86 -7.50 17.63
C ASP A 207 -2.91 -8.39 16.96
N PHE A 208 -3.39 -8.05 15.77
CA PHE A 208 -4.48 -8.78 15.10
C PHE A 208 -4.04 -9.48 13.81
N GLN A 209 -2.95 -9.03 13.20
CA GLN A 209 -2.44 -9.61 11.96
C GLN A 209 -1.98 -11.07 12.15
N GLY A 210 -1.26 -11.37 13.23
CA GLY A 210 -0.83 -12.74 13.55
C GLY A 210 -2.02 -13.68 13.79
N GLN A 211 -2.95 -13.30 14.66
CA GLN A 211 -4.14 -14.10 14.98
C GLN A 211 -5.01 -14.37 13.74
N TYR A 212 -5.13 -13.38 12.86
CA TYR A 212 -5.85 -13.54 11.60
C TYR A 212 -5.17 -14.56 10.69
N TYR A 213 -3.86 -14.44 10.48
CA TYR A 213 -3.13 -15.40 9.64
C TYR A 213 -3.14 -16.81 10.23
N ASP A 214 -3.01 -16.97 11.54
CA ASP A 214 -3.11 -18.28 12.20
C ASP A 214 -4.50 -18.91 12.00
N SER A 215 -5.56 -18.09 12.06
CA SER A 215 -6.92 -18.57 11.82
C SER A 215 -7.13 -19.04 10.38
N LEU A 216 -6.54 -18.33 9.40
CA LEU A 216 -6.58 -18.71 7.99
C LEU A 216 -5.78 -19.99 7.75
N ALA A 217 -4.57 -20.08 8.31
CA ALA A 217 -3.70 -21.24 8.18
C ALA A 217 -4.38 -22.50 8.73
N LYS A 218 -4.97 -22.40 9.92
CA LYS A 218 -5.75 -23.49 10.53
C LYS A 218 -6.96 -23.90 9.68
N ARG A 219 -7.68 -22.93 9.10
CA ARG A 219 -8.86 -23.21 8.27
C ARG A 219 -8.50 -23.79 6.90
N ALA A 220 -7.36 -23.38 6.34
CA ALA A 220 -6.83 -23.90 5.08
C ALA A 220 -5.97 -25.17 5.26
N ASN A 221 -5.74 -25.60 6.50
CA ASN A 221 -4.86 -26.72 6.85
C ASN A 221 -3.44 -26.58 6.25
N ILE A 222 -2.88 -25.38 6.38
CA ILE A 222 -1.50 -25.05 5.99
C ILE A 222 -0.69 -24.61 7.20
N ASP A 223 0.63 -24.62 7.07
CA ASP A 223 1.53 -24.16 8.13
C ASP A 223 1.32 -22.66 8.40
N PRO A 224 1.24 -22.25 9.69
CA PRO A 224 1.10 -20.84 10.05
C PRO A 224 2.38 -20.07 9.72
N ILE A 225 2.24 -18.75 9.59
CA ILE A 225 3.39 -17.88 9.35
C ILE A 225 4.32 -17.93 10.59
N PRO A 226 5.62 -18.23 10.43
CA PRO A 226 6.54 -18.28 11.56
C PRO A 226 6.55 -16.98 12.36
N LYS A 227 6.63 -17.09 13.69
CA LYS A 227 6.56 -15.94 14.60
C LYS A 227 7.59 -14.86 14.26
N VAL A 228 8.81 -15.27 13.89
CA VAL A 228 9.90 -14.36 13.47
C VAL A 228 9.46 -13.37 12.39
N MET A 229 8.59 -13.77 11.46
CA MET A 229 8.10 -12.89 10.39
C MET A 229 7.22 -11.76 10.94
N THR A 230 6.37 -12.07 11.91
CA THR A 230 5.53 -11.09 12.59
C THR A 230 6.38 -10.16 13.45
N ASP A 231 7.37 -10.69 14.17
CA ASP A 231 8.29 -9.88 14.98
C ASP A 231 9.11 -8.91 14.11
N MET A 232 9.62 -9.37 12.97
CA MET A 232 10.33 -8.52 11.99
C MET A 232 9.41 -7.43 11.42
N HIS A 233 8.15 -7.76 11.09
CA HIS A 233 7.19 -6.77 10.61
C HIS A 233 6.93 -5.67 11.64
N ILE A 234 6.75 -6.06 12.91
CA ILE A 234 6.52 -5.12 14.03
C ILE A 234 7.75 -4.23 14.24
N ASP A 235 8.95 -4.80 14.28
CA ASP A 235 10.19 -4.04 14.44
C ASP A 235 10.42 -3.07 13.27
N SER A 236 10.28 -3.51 12.02
CA SER A 236 10.36 -2.65 10.84
C SER A 236 9.36 -1.48 10.91
N GLY A 237 8.12 -1.77 11.33
CA GLY A 237 7.09 -0.75 11.53
C GLY A 237 7.39 0.24 12.66
N LYS A 238 8.13 -0.19 13.69
CA LYS A 238 8.63 0.67 14.78
C LYS A 238 9.80 1.53 14.29
N ARG A 239 10.77 0.93 13.58
CA ARG A 239 11.92 1.63 13.00
C ARG A 239 11.51 2.73 12.05
N LYS A 240 10.51 2.48 11.19
CA LYS A 240 9.93 3.52 10.34
C LYS A 240 9.37 4.72 11.11
N LYS A 241 8.91 4.53 12.36
CA LYS A 241 8.43 5.62 13.21
C LYS A 241 9.55 6.38 13.90
N GLU A 242 10.57 5.67 14.35
CA GLU A 242 11.71 6.24 15.07
C GLU A 242 12.67 6.98 14.14
N ASP A 243 12.91 6.43 12.96
CA ASP A 243 13.85 6.98 11.98
C ASP A 243 13.32 6.79 10.56
N LEU A 244 12.41 7.68 10.15
CA LEU A 244 11.79 7.63 8.83
C LEU A 244 12.81 7.77 7.68
N LEU A 245 13.97 8.39 7.94
CA LEU A 245 14.99 8.66 6.92
C LEU A 245 15.85 7.42 6.66
N ASN A 246 16.28 6.73 7.73
CA ASN A 246 17.28 5.67 7.63
C ASN A 246 16.74 4.27 7.94
N TYR A 247 15.45 4.08 8.29
CA TYR A 247 14.93 2.73 8.59
C TYR A 247 15.14 1.71 7.46
N ARG A 248 15.32 2.16 6.22
CA ARG A 248 15.61 1.29 5.07
C ARG A 248 17.05 0.76 5.04
N ASN A 249 17.93 1.28 5.89
CA ASN A 249 19.29 0.76 6.09
C ASN A 249 19.31 -0.46 6.99
N ASP A 250 18.25 -0.70 7.78
CA ASP A 250 18.15 -1.88 8.64
C ASP A 250 18.14 -3.15 7.77
N VAL A 251 19.06 -4.07 8.05
CA VAL A 251 19.18 -5.38 7.40
C VAL A 251 18.78 -6.47 8.39
N TYR A 252 17.82 -7.29 7.99
CA TYR A 252 17.28 -8.40 8.77
C TYR A 252 17.75 -9.74 8.19
N ARG A 253 18.15 -10.66 9.06
CA ARG A 253 18.45 -12.06 8.72
C ARG A 253 17.75 -12.99 9.70
N ILE A 254 16.92 -13.88 9.18
CA ILE A 254 16.25 -14.93 9.97
C ILE A 254 17.30 -15.95 10.39
N VAL A 255 17.34 -16.27 11.68
CA VAL A 255 18.19 -17.32 12.25
C VAL A 255 17.39 -18.61 12.41
N ASP A 256 16.16 -18.50 12.92
CA ASP A 256 15.22 -19.61 13.09
C ASP A 256 13.76 -19.09 13.09
N GLU A 257 12.78 -19.96 13.35
CA GLU A 257 11.34 -19.64 13.36
C GLU A 257 10.92 -18.58 14.41
N HIS A 258 11.80 -18.26 15.34
CA HIS A 258 11.55 -17.35 16.46
C HIS A 258 12.50 -16.15 16.51
N THR A 259 13.67 -16.22 15.85
CA THR A 259 14.73 -15.23 16.02
C THR A 259 15.30 -14.70 14.70
N TYR A 260 15.68 -13.43 14.72
CA TYR A 260 16.39 -12.75 13.65
C TYR A 260 17.52 -11.90 14.22
N VAL A 261 18.53 -11.63 13.40
CA VAL A 261 19.54 -10.60 13.67
C VAL A 261 19.27 -9.36 12.81
N LYS A 262 19.58 -8.18 13.37
CA LYS A 262 19.44 -6.88 12.72
C LYS A 262 20.72 -6.08 12.85
N TYR A 263 21.17 -5.48 11.75
CA TYR A 263 22.30 -4.54 11.70
C TYR A 263 22.01 -3.42 10.69
N ASP A 264 22.76 -2.32 10.75
CA ASP A 264 22.67 -1.24 9.77
C ASP A 264 23.62 -1.52 8.59
N ILE A 265 23.13 -1.39 7.35
CA ILE A 265 23.94 -1.65 6.16
C ILE A 265 25.16 -0.72 6.04
N SER A 266 25.09 0.49 6.61
CA SER A 266 26.19 1.46 6.61
C SER A 266 27.35 1.05 7.52
N ASP A 267 27.12 0.14 8.47
CA ASP A 267 28.18 -0.41 9.33
C ASP A 267 29.11 -1.37 8.57
N LEU A 268 28.67 -1.90 7.42
CA LEU A 268 29.49 -2.77 6.56
C LEU A 268 30.48 -2.00 5.69
N ASP A 269 30.22 -0.72 5.41
CA ASP A 269 31.05 0.13 4.53
C ASP A 269 32.15 0.91 5.28
N GLN A 270 32.30 0.74 6.59
CA GLN A 270 33.42 1.36 7.32
C GLN A 270 34.70 0.56 7.09
N PRO A 271 35.72 1.11 6.38
CA PRO A 271 37.02 0.44 6.31
C PRO A 271 37.57 0.34 7.73
N HIS A 272 37.90 -0.89 8.15
CA HIS A 272 38.57 -1.17 9.42
C HIS A 272 39.70 -0.16 9.65
N LYS A 273 39.48 0.83 10.53
CA LYS A 273 40.54 1.64 11.09
C LYS A 273 41.29 0.78 12.09
N HIS A 274 42.32 0.08 11.60
CA HIS A 274 43.43 -0.39 12.43
C HIS A 274 44.51 0.68 12.49
#